data_AF-A0A7J9GK75-F1
#
_entry.id   AF-A0A7J9GK75-F1
#
_cell.length_a   1.000
_cell.length_b   1.000
_cell.length_c   1.000
_cell.angle_alpha   90.00
_cell.angle_beta   90.00
_cell.angle_gamma   90.00
#
_symmetry.space_group_name_H-M   'P 1'
#
loop_
_entity.id
_entity.type
_entity.pdbx_description
1 polymer ?
#
loop_
_entity_poly.entity_id
_entity_poly.type
_entity_poly.pdbx_seq_one_letter_code
_entity_poly.pdbx_strand_id
1 'polypeptide(L)'
;MGIGLKLVRAMEEWLINNEAHYTFLATEKNNVASTNLFTTKCNYRHLSSLVIFVQPINFGMDHGGASQDIKVEKLNIDQAICFYDHKLRGKDIDLADIDAILKEKQSLGTWVSYFKQDEWIGLHSKEMKNEDIISTSPSSWAMFSIWNSCEAYKIHIKKYSHPLKFLHETLSHARDKIFPCLKIPICDSLEKPFGFLFLYGLHGEGERVEELMKSAWNFASRLAENVKDCKVIITELGVSDPLIEHVPHHSSMSRIEDQWYLKKVNGSINDEDELGMVGELGNVVVDPRDF
;
A
#
# COMPACT_ATOMS: atom_id res chain seq x y z
N MET A 1 14.96 -26.52 -18.47
CA MET A 1 14.81 -25.10 -18.07
C MET A 1 13.54 -24.55 -18.71
N GLY A 2 12.78 -23.69 -18.02
CA GLY A 2 11.43 -23.24 -18.44
C GLY A 2 10.32 -23.46 -17.41
N ILE A 3 10.68 -23.75 -16.16
CA ILE A 3 9.72 -24.04 -15.08
C ILE A 3 8.80 -22.84 -14.83
N GLY A 4 9.34 -21.61 -14.73
CA GLY A 4 8.53 -20.41 -14.54
C GLY A 4 7.45 -20.22 -15.60
N LEU A 5 7.80 -20.35 -16.89
CA LEU A 5 6.82 -20.26 -17.98
C LEU A 5 5.74 -21.35 -17.89
N LYS A 6 6.11 -22.59 -17.54
CA LYS A 6 5.14 -23.67 -17.35
C LYS A 6 4.19 -23.39 -16.19
N LEU A 7 4.69 -22.83 -15.09
CA LEU A 7 3.88 -22.45 -13.93
C LEU A 7 2.89 -21.34 -14.28
N VAL A 8 3.34 -20.29 -14.98
CA VAL A 8 2.45 -19.20 -15.42
C VAL A 8 1.36 -19.71 -16.35
N ARG A 9 1.69 -20.58 -17.31
CA ARG A 9 0.68 -21.17 -18.21
C ARG A 9 -0.33 -22.05 -17.48
N ALA A 10 0.14 -22.88 -16.53
CA ALA A 10 -0.75 -23.71 -15.73
C ALA A 10 -1.69 -22.86 -14.86
N MET A 11 -1.20 -21.73 -14.31
CA MET A 11 -2.01 -20.76 -13.59
C MET A 11 -3.05 -20.11 -14.52
N GLU A 12 -2.66 -19.68 -15.72
CA GLU A 12 -3.57 -19.10 -16.71
C GLU A 12 -4.66 -20.09 -17.15
N GLU A 13 -4.30 -21.34 -17.42
CA GLU A 13 -5.26 -22.42 -17.73
C GLU A 13 -6.24 -22.64 -16.57
N TRP A 14 -5.74 -22.64 -15.33
CA TRP A 14 -6.59 -22.74 -14.15
C TRP A 14 -7.55 -21.55 -14.05
N LEU A 15 -7.08 -20.31 -14.27
CA LEU A 15 -7.92 -19.12 -14.25
C LEU A 15 -9.04 -19.17 -15.31
N ILE A 16 -8.70 -19.58 -16.54
CA ILE A 16 -9.67 -19.74 -17.63
C ILE A 16 -10.74 -20.78 -17.27
N ASN A 17 -10.32 -21.91 -16.68
CA ASN A 17 -11.25 -22.97 -16.25
C ASN A 17 -12.16 -22.54 -15.09
N ASN A 18 -11.79 -21.47 -14.36
CA ASN A 18 -12.60 -20.87 -13.29
C ASN A 18 -13.28 -19.57 -13.75
N GLU A 19 -13.48 -19.40 -15.06
CA GLU A 19 -14.22 -18.28 -15.65
C GLU A 19 -13.63 -16.89 -15.36
N ALA A 20 -12.35 -16.82 -14.98
CA ALA A 20 -11.68 -15.53 -14.84
C ALA A 20 -11.54 -14.86 -16.22
N HIS A 21 -11.81 -13.56 -16.28
CA HIS A 21 -11.63 -12.76 -17.49
C HIS A 21 -10.26 -12.09 -17.56
N TYR A 22 -9.74 -11.70 -16.40
CA TYR A 22 -8.52 -10.94 -16.24
C TYR A 22 -7.63 -11.56 -15.18
N THR A 23 -6.34 -11.33 -15.29
CA THR A 23 -5.36 -11.66 -14.27
C THR A 23 -4.39 -10.50 -14.11
N PHE A 24 -4.07 -10.21 -12.86
CA PHE A 24 -3.17 -9.17 -12.45
C PHE A 24 -1.95 -9.81 -11.80
N LEU A 25 -0.79 -9.21 -11.99
CA LEU A 25 0.41 -9.58 -11.26
C LEU A 25 1.24 -8.35 -10.97
N ALA A 26 2.01 -8.43 -9.90
CA ALA A 26 2.96 -7.42 -9.52
C ALA A 26 4.38 -8.01 -9.51
N THR A 27 5.36 -7.22 -9.91
CA THR A 27 6.78 -7.58 -9.78
C THR A 27 7.64 -6.34 -9.63
N GLU A 28 8.69 -6.44 -8.82
CA GLU A 28 9.65 -5.35 -8.68
C GLU A 28 10.22 -4.89 -10.03
N LYS A 29 10.32 -3.57 -10.21
CA LYS A 29 10.88 -2.96 -11.41
C LYS A 29 12.31 -3.43 -11.74
N ASN A 30 13.09 -3.80 -10.73
CA ASN A 30 14.46 -4.26 -10.92
C ASN A 30 14.54 -5.75 -11.35
N ASN A 31 13.43 -6.50 -11.31
CA ASN A 31 13.38 -7.93 -11.62
C ASN A 31 13.19 -8.17 -13.11
N VAL A 32 14.24 -7.85 -13.88
CA VAL A 32 14.27 -7.97 -15.34
C VAL A 32 13.85 -9.37 -15.85
N ALA A 33 14.15 -10.42 -15.08
CA ALA A 33 13.78 -11.78 -15.45
C ALA A 33 12.26 -12.00 -15.40
N SER A 34 11.61 -11.58 -14.31
CA SER A 34 10.14 -11.65 -14.18
C SER A 34 9.47 -10.72 -15.18
N THR A 35 9.93 -9.48 -15.33
CA THR A 35 9.40 -8.53 -16.31
C THR A 35 9.42 -9.12 -17.72
N ASN A 36 10.54 -9.70 -18.15
CA ASN A 36 10.64 -10.33 -19.48
C ASN A 36 9.78 -11.58 -19.62
N LEU A 37 9.62 -12.38 -18.55
CA LEU A 37 8.73 -13.54 -18.55
C LEU A 37 7.29 -13.08 -18.82
N PHE A 38 6.79 -12.12 -18.05
CA PHE A 38 5.39 -11.71 -18.14
C PHE A 38 5.09 -10.91 -19.40
N THR A 39 5.91 -9.91 -19.72
CA THR A 39 5.69 -9.05 -20.89
C THR A 39 5.99 -9.76 -22.21
N THR A 40 7.18 -10.36 -22.35
CA THR A 40 7.68 -10.87 -23.63
C THR A 40 7.25 -12.31 -23.91
N LYS A 41 7.04 -13.13 -22.86
CA LYS A 41 6.70 -14.56 -23.04
C LYS A 41 5.24 -14.89 -22.77
N CYS A 42 4.56 -14.11 -21.93
CA CYS A 42 3.18 -14.36 -21.55
C CYS A 42 2.20 -13.27 -22.00
N ASN A 43 2.65 -12.21 -22.69
CA ASN A 43 1.83 -11.14 -23.25
C ASN A 43 1.02 -10.35 -22.20
N TYR A 44 1.58 -10.16 -21.01
CA TYR A 44 1.02 -9.22 -20.04
C TYR A 44 1.32 -7.79 -20.47
N ARG A 45 0.34 -6.90 -20.34
CA ARG A 45 0.49 -5.46 -20.58
C ARG A 45 0.73 -4.76 -19.25
N HIS A 46 1.55 -3.73 -19.26
CA HIS A 46 1.74 -2.89 -18.07
C HIS A 46 0.43 -2.15 -17.76
N LEU A 47 0.09 -2.06 -16.48
CA LEU A 47 -1.14 -1.47 -15.99
C LEU A 47 -0.84 -0.22 -15.14
N SER A 48 0.02 -0.36 -14.14
CA SER A 48 0.37 0.74 -13.25
C SER A 48 1.73 0.52 -12.60
N SER A 49 2.31 1.61 -12.12
CA SER A 49 3.52 1.59 -11.30
C SER A 49 3.13 2.04 -9.90
N LEU A 50 3.35 1.18 -8.91
CA LEU A 50 3.10 1.48 -7.51
C LEU A 50 4.42 1.51 -6.73
N VAL A 51 4.36 2.06 -5.53
CA VAL A 51 5.49 2.18 -4.63
C VAL A 51 5.07 1.75 -3.24
N ILE A 52 5.70 0.68 -2.77
CA ILE A 52 5.54 0.21 -1.41
C ILE A 52 6.59 0.91 -0.54
N PHE A 53 6.11 1.66 0.44
CA PHE A 53 6.91 2.28 1.48
C PHE A 53 6.89 1.42 2.73
N VAL A 54 8.06 1.16 3.28
CA VAL A 54 8.21 0.30 4.45
C VAL A 54 9.05 1.03 5.49
N GLN A 55 8.44 1.36 6.63
CA GLN A 55 9.05 2.08 7.74
C GLN A 55 9.13 1.18 8.97
N PRO A 56 10.33 0.81 9.45
CA PRO A 56 10.46 0.12 10.73
C PRO A 56 10.18 1.06 11.91
N ILE A 57 9.48 0.57 12.92
CA ILE A 57 9.03 1.38 14.08
C ILE A 57 10.21 1.76 15.00
N ASN A 58 11.20 0.85 15.12
CA ASN A 58 12.33 1.02 16.06
C ASN A 58 13.33 2.11 15.65
N PHE A 59 13.33 2.54 14.40
CA PHE A 59 14.09 3.72 13.98
C PHE A 59 13.17 4.90 14.18
N GLY A 60 13.22 5.44 15.40
CA GLY A 60 12.31 6.48 15.87
C GLY A 60 12.02 7.49 14.77
N MET A 61 10.74 7.66 14.45
CA MET A 61 10.35 8.83 13.69
C MET A 61 10.76 10.03 14.53
N ASP A 62 11.34 11.05 13.89
CA ASP A 62 11.62 12.29 14.60
C ASP A 62 10.28 12.83 15.10
N HIS A 63 9.98 12.58 16.37
CA HIS A 63 8.78 13.07 17.05
C HIS A 63 8.90 14.57 17.31
N GLY A 64 9.93 15.23 16.75
CA GLY A 64 10.11 16.66 16.64
C GLY A 64 8.80 17.34 16.29
N GLY A 65 8.13 17.79 17.35
CA GLY A 65 6.88 18.53 17.38
C GLY A 65 5.87 18.05 16.34
N ALA A 66 5.09 17.00 16.63
CA ALA A 66 3.73 16.99 16.10
C ALA A 66 3.15 18.37 16.44
N SER A 67 2.93 19.20 15.41
CA SER A 67 2.48 20.56 15.63
C SER A 67 1.30 20.48 16.58
N GLN A 68 1.35 21.20 17.70
CA GLN A 68 0.25 21.18 18.67
C GLN A 68 -1.08 21.61 18.03
N ASP A 69 -1.02 22.11 16.80
CA ASP A 69 -2.12 22.57 15.99
C ASP A 69 -2.76 21.49 15.12
N ILE A 70 -2.25 20.24 15.09
CA ILE A 70 -2.88 19.15 14.31
C ILE A 70 -3.75 18.31 15.24
N LYS A 71 -4.96 17.98 14.77
CA LYS A 71 -5.89 17.06 15.41
C LYS A 71 -6.02 15.81 14.54
N VAL A 72 -5.99 14.63 15.17
CA VAL A 72 -6.26 13.34 14.50
C VAL A 72 -7.47 12.73 15.18
N GLU A 73 -8.55 12.50 14.42
CA GLU A 73 -9.82 12.01 14.94
C GLU A 73 -10.29 10.78 14.19
N LYS A 74 -10.83 9.82 14.94
CA LYS A 74 -11.40 8.60 14.37
C LYS A 74 -12.79 8.90 13.82
N LEU A 75 -13.05 8.50 12.58
CA LEU A 75 -14.38 8.56 11.97
C LEU A 75 -15.26 7.41 12.47
N ASN A 76 -16.58 7.64 12.50
CA ASN A 76 -17.52 6.53 12.52
C ASN A 76 -17.41 5.74 11.20
N ILE A 77 -17.71 4.45 11.23
CA ILE A 77 -17.63 3.57 10.06
C ILE A 77 -18.52 4.07 8.91
N ASP A 78 -19.73 4.53 9.20
CA ASP A 78 -20.65 5.06 8.17
C ASP A 78 -20.13 6.37 7.56
N GLN A 79 -19.40 7.17 8.36
CA GLN A 79 -18.74 8.37 7.86
C GLN A 79 -17.58 7.97 6.94
N ALA A 80 -16.71 7.06 7.38
CA ALA A 80 -15.57 6.59 6.60
C ALA A 80 -16.00 5.99 5.25
N ILE A 81 -17.03 5.15 5.24
CA ILE A 81 -17.61 4.60 4.00
C ILE A 81 -18.06 5.73 3.08
N CYS A 82 -18.83 6.70 3.59
CA CYS A 82 -19.29 7.83 2.80
C CYS A 82 -18.14 8.69 2.25
N PHE A 83 -17.07 8.90 3.03
CA PHE A 83 -15.87 9.60 2.58
C PHE A 83 -15.16 8.87 1.44
N TYR A 84 -14.94 7.55 1.59
CA TYR A 84 -14.33 6.75 0.54
C TYR A 84 -15.21 6.70 -0.69
N ASP A 85 -16.50 6.39 -0.57
CA ASP A 85 -17.43 6.38 -1.70
C ASP A 85 -17.42 7.72 -2.45
N HIS A 86 -17.43 8.84 -1.73
CA HIS A 86 -17.43 10.16 -2.36
C HIS A 86 -16.12 10.50 -3.07
N LYS A 87 -14.97 10.10 -2.50
CA LYS A 87 -13.63 10.43 -3.03
C LYS A 87 -13.09 9.40 -4.03
N LEU A 88 -13.58 8.17 -3.99
CA LEU A 88 -13.29 7.10 -4.94
C LEU A 88 -14.24 7.14 -6.14
N ARG A 89 -15.38 7.83 -6.05
CA ARG A 89 -16.31 8.02 -7.17
C ARG A 89 -15.60 8.60 -8.40
N GLY A 90 -15.36 7.74 -9.39
CA GLY A 90 -14.69 8.10 -10.65
C GLY A 90 -13.18 7.88 -10.67
N LYS A 91 -12.59 7.15 -9.70
CA LYS A 91 -11.22 6.63 -9.80
C LYS A 91 -11.20 5.27 -10.50
N ASP A 92 -10.07 4.97 -11.14
CA ASP A 92 -9.97 3.88 -12.12
C ASP A 92 -9.84 2.47 -11.51
N ILE A 93 -9.47 2.37 -10.22
CA ILE A 93 -9.61 1.15 -9.42
C ILE A 93 -10.37 1.52 -8.15
N ASP A 94 -11.62 1.05 -8.07
CA ASP A 94 -12.47 1.22 -6.92
C ASP A 94 -12.26 0.07 -5.93
N LEU A 95 -12.24 0.37 -4.64
CA LEU A 95 -12.34 -0.66 -3.61
C LEU A 95 -13.81 -1.08 -3.57
N ALA A 96 -14.19 -1.99 -4.47
CA ALA A 96 -15.59 -2.35 -4.74
C ALA A 96 -16.38 -2.76 -3.48
N ASP A 97 -15.70 -3.16 -2.41
CA ASP A 97 -16.26 -3.53 -1.12
C ASP A 97 -15.54 -2.84 0.06
N ILE A 98 -15.22 -1.55 -0.06
CA ILE A 98 -14.63 -0.76 1.04
C ILE A 98 -15.45 -0.84 2.33
N ASP A 99 -16.76 -0.97 2.22
CA ASP A 99 -17.64 -1.14 3.37
C ASP A 99 -17.38 -2.46 4.12
N ALA A 100 -17.10 -3.55 3.40
CA ALA A 100 -16.73 -4.83 3.97
C ALA A 100 -15.34 -4.73 4.62
N ILE A 101 -14.37 -4.17 3.89
CA ILE A 101 -12.99 -3.98 4.38
C ILE A 101 -12.97 -3.19 5.70
N LEU A 102 -13.71 -2.08 5.79
CA LEU A 102 -13.75 -1.26 6.99
C LEU A 102 -14.41 -1.94 8.19
N LYS A 103 -15.32 -2.90 7.96
CA LYS A 103 -16.02 -3.68 8.99
C LYS A 103 -15.22 -4.88 9.51
N GLU A 104 -14.15 -5.27 8.83
CA GLU A 104 -13.32 -6.39 9.23
C GLU A 104 -12.58 -6.15 10.56
N LYS A 105 -12.31 -7.23 11.29
CA LYS A 105 -11.63 -7.15 12.60
C LYS A 105 -10.22 -6.55 12.49
N GLN A 106 -9.54 -6.80 11.36
CA GLN A 106 -8.19 -6.31 11.11
C GLN A 106 -8.18 -4.82 10.78
N SER A 107 -9.30 -4.24 10.33
CA SER A 107 -9.45 -2.79 10.20
C SER A 107 -9.52 -2.15 11.58
N LEU A 108 -8.45 -1.46 11.98
CA LEU A 108 -8.41 -0.73 13.26
C LEU A 108 -9.28 0.52 13.21
N GLY A 109 -9.57 1.02 12.01
CA GLY A 109 -10.48 2.12 11.71
C GLY A 109 -9.91 3.10 10.70
N THR A 110 -10.64 4.21 10.56
CA THR A 110 -10.29 5.33 9.68
C THR A 110 -10.16 6.59 10.50
N TRP A 111 -9.14 7.39 10.20
CA TRP A 111 -8.88 8.66 10.85
C TRP A 111 -8.79 9.79 9.84
N VAL A 112 -9.16 10.97 10.29
CA VAL A 112 -8.89 12.23 9.61
C VAL A 112 -7.94 13.06 10.45
N SER A 113 -7.04 13.75 9.77
CA SER A 113 -6.11 14.70 10.34
C SER A 113 -6.32 16.07 9.71
N TYR A 114 -6.35 17.10 10.54
CA TYR A 114 -6.59 18.48 10.10
C TYR A 114 -6.07 19.48 11.15
N PHE A 115 -5.98 20.75 10.78
CA PHE A 115 -5.53 21.79 11.71
C PHE A 115 -6.66 22.24 12.64
N LYS A 116 -6.37 22.32 13.95
CA LYS A 116 -7.30 22.75 15.00
C LYS A 116 -7.93 24.11 14.73
N GLN A 117 -7.17 25.01 14.11
CA GLN A 117 -7.63 26.37 13.78
C GLN A 117 -8.76 26.39 12.73
N ASP A 118 -8.84 25.37 11.87
CA ASP A 118 -9.81 25.33 10.77
C ASP A 118 -11.15 24.71 11.19
N GLU A 119 -11.25 24.10 12.39
CA GLU A 119 -12.38 23.34 12.94
C GLU A 119 -13.26 22.57 11.93
N TRP A 120 -13.26 21.24 11.95
CA TRP A 120 -14.15 20.46 11.08
C TRP A 120 -15.60 20.50 11.57
N ILE A 121 -16.38 21.45 11.03
CA ILE A 121 -17.79 21.65 11.39
C ILE A 121 -18.60 20.39 11.06
N GLY A 122 -19.35 19.90 12.06
CA GLY A 122 -20.28 18.80 11.87
C GLY A 122 -19.69 17.39 11.99
N LEU A 123 -18.36 17.25 12.14
CA LEU A 123 -17.71 15.94 12.23
C LEU A 123 -18.28 15.05 13.36
N HIS A 124 -18.68 15.68 14.47
CA HIS A 124 -19.28 15.02 15.64
C HIS A 124 -20.80 15.21 15.73
N SER A 125 -21.41 15.86 14.74
CA SER A 125 -22.85 16.09 14.73
C SER A 125 -23.59 14.81 14.37
N LYS A 126 -24.53 14.39 15.23
CA LYS A 126 -25.42 13.26 14.94
C LYS A 126 -26.59 13.63 14.02
N GLU A 127 -26.82 14.94 13.83
CA GLU A 127 -27.96 15.46 13.06
C GLU A 127 -27.60 15.77 11.62
N MET A 128 -26.31 15.98 11.34
CA MET A 128 -25.81 16.35 10.02
C MET A 128 -25.59 15.10 9.16
N LYS A 129 -25.92 15.16 7.87
CA LYS A 129 -25.69 14.05 6.96
C LYS A 129 -24.20 13.97 6.63
N ASN A 130 -23.70 12.76 6.38
CA ASN A 130 -22.28 12.55 6.07
C ASN A 130 -21.82 13.33 4.82
N GLU A 131 -22.69 13.47 3.82
CA GLU A 131 -22.43 14.28 2.61
C GLU A 131 -22.17 15.75 2.96
N ASP A 132 -22.97 16.31 3.87
CA ASP A 132 -22.80 17.68 4.33
C ASP A 132 -21.47 17.83 5.08
N ILE A 133 -21.05 16.82 5.86
CA ILE A 133 -19.78 16.82 6.63
C ILE A 133 -18.57 16.84 5.70
N ILE A 134 -18.65 16.16 4.56
CA ILE A 134 -17.60 16.18 3.54
C ILE A 134 -17.50 17.59 2.93
N SER A 135 -18.65 18.25 2.71
CA SER A 135 -18.69 19.62 2.15
C SER A 135 -18.16 20.70 3.11
N THR A 136 -18.18 20.42 4.43
CA THR A 136 -17.60 21.29 5.46
C THR A 136 -16.17 20.92 5.83
N SER A 137 -15.47 20.18 4.96
CA SER A 137 -14.07 19.83 5.15
C SER A 137 -13.19 21.08 5.30
N PRO A 138 -12.20 21.05 6.22
CA PRO A 138 -11.21 22.09 6.39
C PRO A 138 -10.42 22.40 5.11
N SER A 139 -9.72 23.54 5.10
CA SER A 139 -8.87 23.96 3.98
C SER A 139 -7.75 22.97 3.68
N SER A 140 -7.23 22.29 4.70
CA SER A 140 -6.27 21.21 4.58
C SER A 140 -6.65 20.04 5.50
N TRP A 141 -6.76 18.85 4.92
CA TRP A 141 -7.09 17.63 5.64
C TRP A 141 -6.40 16.41 5.00
N ALA A 142 -6.18 15.36 5.78
CA ALA A 142 -5.75 14.06 5.27
C ALA A 142 -6.49 12.92 6.00
N MET A 143 -6.94 11.92 5.24
CA MET A 143 -7.64 10.74 5.70
C MET A 143 -6.81 9.49 5.42
N PHE A 144 -6.86 8.53 6.33
CA PHE A 144 -6.16 7.26 6.19
C PHE A 144 -6.85 6.19 7.05
N SER A 145 -6.77 4.94 6.59
CA SER A 145 -7.21 3.77 7.35
C SER A 145 -6.03 2.89 7.71
N ILE A 146 -6.17 2.10 8.79
CA ILE A 146 -5.09 1.24 9.28
C ILE A 146 -5.58 -0.19 9.42
N TRP A 147 -4.87 -1.09 8.76
CA TRP A 147 -5.08 -2.54 8.81
C TRP A 147 -4.00 -3.22 9.65
N ASN A 148 -4.40 -4.18 10.49
CA ASN A 148 -3.52 -4.93 11.37
C ASN A 148 -3.26 -6.34 10.83
N SER A 149 -2.07 -6.57 10.27
CA SER A 149 -1.67 -7.91 9.80
C SER A 149 -1.13 -8.81 10.92
N CYS A 150 -0.80 -8.26 12.09
CA CYS A 150 -0.08 -8.98 13.16
C CYS A 150 -0.84 -10.17 13.73
N GLU A 151 -2.17 -10.17 13.64
CA GLU A 151 -3.02 -11.28 14.05
C GLU A 151 -3.24 -12.32 12.94
N ALA A 152 -3.14 -11.91 11.66
CA ALA A 152 -3.42 -12.75 10.51
C ALA A 152 -2.21 -13.62 10.14
N TYR A 153 -1.03 -13.01 10.01
CA TYR A 153 0.21 -13.72 9.74
C TYR A 153 1.42 -12.90 10.22
N LYS A 154 2.59 -13.55 10.24
CA LYS A 154 3.84 -12.92 10.63
C LYS A 154 4.90 -13.17 9.58
N ILE A 155 5.59 -12.11 9.20
CA ILE A 155 6.74 -12.16 8.32
C ILE A 155 7.94 -12.60 9.15
N HIS A 156 8.68 -13.59 8.64
CA HIS A 156 9.93 -14.01 9.23
C HIS A 156 11.05 -13.94 8.21
N ILE A 157 11.89 -12.92 8.33
CA ILE A 157 13.05 -12.73 7.49
C ILE A 157 14.20 -13.54 8.09
N LYS A 158 14.44 -14.74 7.56
CA LYS A 158 15.58 -15.56 7.98
C LYS A 158 16.87 -14.97 7.43
N LYS A 159 17.78 -14.60 8.33
CA LYS A 159 19.18 -14.31 7.99
C LYS A 159 19.82 -15.61 7.45
N TYR A 160 20.31 -15.60 6.21
CA TYR A 160 21.31 -16.58 5.79
C TYR A 160 22.69 -16.13 6.30
N SER A 161 23.00 -16.46 7.54
CA SER A 161 24.33 -16.25 8.15
C SER A 161 25.28 -17.44 7.93
N HIS A 162 25.16 -18.15 6.80
CA HIS A 162 26.14 -19.16 6.40
C HIS A 162 26.84 -18.71 5.13
N PRO A 163 28.16 -18.44 5.16
CA PRO A 163 28.92 -18.38 3.93
C PRO A 163 28.87 -19.81 3.36
N LEU A 164 28.13 -20.00 2.26
CA LEU A 164 28.28 -21.17 1.43
C LEU A 164 29.75 -21.24 1.01
N LYS A 165 30.54 -22.04 1.74
CA LYS A 165 31.97 -22.31 1.53
C LYS A 165 32.27 -23.04 0.21
N PHE A 166 31.37 -23.01 -0.77
CA PHE A 166 31.52 -23.68 -2.05
C PHE A 166 31.41 -22.75 -3.28
N LEU A 167 31.24 -21.45 -3.09
CA LEU A 167 31.27 -20.48 -4.20
C LEU A 167 32.22 -19.34 -3.86
N HIS A 168 33.52 -19.65 -3.89
CA HIS A 168 34.59 -18.67 -3.70
C HIS A 168 34.75 -17.76 -4.93
N GLU A 169 34.93 -16.47 -4.64
CA GLU A 169 35.61 -15.41 -5.42
C GLU A 169 34.87 -14.51 -6.44
N THR A 170 33.60 -14.72 -6.78
CA THR A 170 32.89 -13.75 -7.69
C THR A 170 31.70 -13.00 -7.06
N LEU A 171 31.38 -13.26 -5.79
CA LEU A 171 30.15 -12.75 -5.14
C LEU A 171 30.39 -11.86 -3.92
N SER A 172 31.61 -11.33 -3.70
CA SER A 172 31.85 -10.32 -2.65
C SER A 172 31.15 -8.97 -2.94
N HIS A 173 30.78 -8.72 -4.20
CA HIS A 173 29.95 -7.57 -4.61
C HIS A 173 28.44 -7.83 -4.58
N ALA A 174 28.00 -9.00 -4.08
CA ALA A 174 26.59 -9.40 -4.05
C ALA A 174 26.05 -9.52 -2.62
N ARG A 175 26.65 -8.79 -1.67
CA ARG A 175 26.08 -8.64 -0.32
C ARG A 175 24.73 -7.90 -0.33
N ASP A 176 24.46 -7.16 -1.40
CA ASP A 176 23.21 -6.44 -1.65
C ASP A 176 22.11 -7.28 -2.33
N LYS A 177 22.31 -8.60 -2.51
CA LYS A 177 21.47 -9.44 -3.38
C LYS A 177 20.73 -10.59 -2.68
N ILE A 178 20.50 -10.51 -1.37
CA ILE A 178 19.74 -11.55 -0.65
C ILE A 178 18.55 -10.92 0.09
N PHE A 179 17.69 -10.28 -0.71
CA PHE A 179 16.26 -9.95 -0.63
C PHE A 179 16.08 -8.67 -1.49
N PRO A 180 15.90 -8.79 -2.83
CA PRO A 180 15.74 -7.61 -3.69
C PRO A 180 14.50 -6.77 -3.29
N CYS A 181 13.43 -7.45 -2.88
CA CYS A 181 12.11 -6.88 -2.61
C CYS A 181 11.98 -6.13 -1.30
N LEU A 182 12.87 -6.26 -0.34
CA LEU A 182 12.71 -5.62 0.96
C LEU A 182 14.07 -5.09 1.40
N LYS A 183 14.47 -3.91 0.88
CA LYS A 183 15.63 -3.16 1.38
C LYS A 183 15.37 -2.55 2.77
N ILE A 184 14.68 -3.28 3.64
CA ILE A 184 14.39 -2.85 4.99
C ILE A 184 15.73 -2.82 5.73
N PRO A 185 16.15 -1.69 6.32
CA PRO A 185 17.34 -1.66 7.17
C PRO A 185 17.13 -2.66 8.31
N ILE A 186 17.91 -3.73 8.27
CA ILE A 186 17.74 -4.88 9.16
C ILE A 186 18.21 -4.46 10.55
N CYS A 187 17.25 -4.15 11.44
CA CYS A 187 17.48 -4.04 12.88
C CYS A 187 17.39 -5.44 13.51
N ASP A 188 18.15 -5.70 14.59
CA ASP A 188 18.12 -6.96 15.33
C ASP A 188 16.71 -7.34 15.83
N SER A 189 15.79 -6.38 15.88
CA SER A 189 14.38 -6.62 16.22
C SER A 189 13.57 -7.37 15.17
N LEU A 190 14.05 -7.50 13.93
CA LEU A 190 13.35 -8.17 12.81
C LEU A 190 13.74 -9.66 12.65
N GLU A 191 14.56 -10.19 13.56
CA GLU A 191 14.98 -11.60 13.53
C GLU A 191 13.87 -12.57 13.96
N LYS A 192 12.88 -12.10 14.73
CA LYS A 192 11.72 -12.89 15.15
C LYS A 192 10.56 -12.65 14.18
N PRO A 193 9.63 -13.61 14.01
CA PRO A 193 8.41 -13.38 13.24
C PRO A 193 7.68 -12.12 13.75
N PHE A 194 7.41 -11.18 12.85
CA PHE A 194 6.79 -9.89 13.15
C PHE A 194 5.62 -9.61 12.21
N GLY A 195 4.66 -8.83 12.67
CA GLY A 195 3.60 -8.28 11.83
C GLY A 195 3.84 -6.81 11.50
N PHE A 196 2.89 -6.20 10.79
CA PHE A 196 2.93 -4.80 10.43
C PHE A 196 1.54 -4.16 10.50
N LEU A 197 1.53 -2.82 10.51
CA LEU A 197 0.34 -2.06 10.21
C LEU A 197 0.41 -1.58 8.77
N PHE A 198 -0.66 -1.79 8.01
CA PHE A 198 -0.78 -1.29 6.65
C PHE A 198 -1.66 -0.05 6.64
N LEU A 199 -1.09 1.08 6.24
CA LEU A 199 -1.79 2.34 5.99
C LEU A 199 -2.34 2.30 4.56
N TYR A 200 -3.66 2.37 4.43
CA TYR A 200 -4.37 2.26 3.17
C TYR A 200 -5.44 3.33 3.02
N GLY A 201 -5.92 3.51 1.79
CA GLY A 201 -6.93 4.52 1.47
C GLY A 201 -6.48 5.93 1.87
N LEU A 202 -5.23 6.29 1.58
CA LEU A 202 -4.69 7.61 1.89
C LEU A 202 -5.26 8.63 0.91
N HIS A 203 -5.89 9.66 1.45
CA HIS A 203 -6.37 10.81 0.70
C HIS A 203 -6.05 12.08 1.46
N GLY A 204 -5.83 13.18 0.75
CA GLY A 204 -5.62 14.47 1.39
C GLY A 204 -5.73 15.61 0.40
N GLU A 205 -6.14 16.76 0.89
CA GLU A 205 -6.34 17.98 0.12
C GLU A 205 -5.81 19.17 0.92
N GLY A 206 -5.43 20.23 0.21
CA GLY A 206 -4.95 21.48 0.78
C GLY A 206 -3.44 21.67 0.74
N GLU A 207 -3.00 22.93 0.88
CA GLU A 207 -1.60 23.34 0.71
C GLU A 207 -0.65 22.76 1.77
N ARG A 208 -1.20 22.35 2.92
CA ARG A 208 -0.43 21.86 4.08
C ARG A 208 -0.58 20.36 4.31
N VAL A 209 -0.98 19.60 3.29
CA VAL A 209 -1.18 18.15 3.37
C VAL A 209 0.08 17.39 3.79
N GLU A 210 1.29 17.89 3.48
CA GLU A 210 2.56 17.29 3.91
C GLU A 210 2.67 17.16 5.44
N GLU A 211 2.28 18.21 6.17
CA GLU A 211 2.30 18.20 7.64
C GLU A 211 1.29 17.18 8.21
N LEU A 212 0.14 17.06 7.56
CA LEU A 212 -0.92 16.13 7.95
C LEU A 212 -0.52 14.67 7.66
N MET A 213 0.15 14.41 6.54
CA MET A 213 0.74 13.12 6.21
C MET A 213 1.83 12.71 7.20
N LYS A 214 2.72 13.63 7.60
CA LYS A 214 3.67 13.39 8.71
C LYS A 214 2.95 13.04 10.01
N SER A 215 1.85 13.73 10.32
CA SER A 215 1.01 13.41 11.49
C SER A 215 0.39 12.01 11.39
N ALA A 216 -0.07 11.59 10.20
CA ALA A 216 -0.64 10.27 9.98
C ALA A 216 0.37 9.15 10.24
N TRP A 217 1.60 9.25 9.73
CA TRP A 217 2.65 8.27 10.03
C TRP A 217 3.03 8.26 11.51
N ASN A 218 3.16 9.44 12.14
CA ASN A 218 3.44 9.54 13.57
C ASN A 218 2.34 8.88 14.41
N PHE A 219 1.07 9.07 14.03
CA PHE A 219 -0.06 8.41 14.65
C PHE A 219 0.02 6.89 14.49
N ALA A 220 0.27 6.42 13.27
CA ALA A 220 0.42 5.00 12.95
C ALA A 220 1.57 4.35 13.74
N SER A 221 2.70 5.05 13.88
CA SER A 221 3.88 4.57 14.62
C SER A 221 3.57 4.37 16.10
N ARG A 222 2.93 5.37 16.74
CA ARG A 222 2.46 5.26 18.13
C ARG A 222 1.40 4.16 18.30
N LEU A 223 0.51 3.99 17.33
CA LEU A 223 -0.47 2.91 17.37
C LEU A 223 0.23 1.55 17.30
N ALA A 224 1.21 1.41 16.40
CA ALA A 224 1.97 0.19 16.18
C ALA A 224 2.81 -0.24 17.38
N GLU A 225 3.33 0.70 18.19
CA GLU A 225 3.99 0.40 19.47
C GLU A 225 3.09 -0.35 20.46
N ASN A 226 1.77 -0.13 20.37
CA ASN A 226 0.77 -0.79 21.21
C ASN A 226 0.27 -2.11 20.62
N VAL A 227 0.65 -2.45 19.39
CA VAL A 227 0.25 -3.70 18.73
C VAL A 227 1.33 -4.75 18.95
N LYS A 228 0.93 -5.87 19.55
CA LYS A 228 1.85 -6.98 19.85
C LYS A 228 2.53 -7.50 18.58
N ASP A 229 3.84 -7.67 18.66
CA ASP A 229 4.69 -8.20 17.59
C ASP A 229 4.70 -7.36 16.29
N CYS A 230 4.16 -6.14 16.32
CA CYS A 230 4.27 -5.20 15.21
C CYS A 230 5.67 -4.57 15.17
N LYS A 231 6.28 -4.53 13.99
CA LYS A 231 7.63 -3.95 13.81
C LYS A 231 7.76 -2.96 12.67
N VAL A 232 6.76 -2.91 11.80
CA VAL A 232 6.84 -2.20 10.54
C VAL A 232 5.50 -1.53 10.25
N ILE A 233 5.56 -0.37 9.60
CA ILE A 233 4.43 0.27 8.94
C ILE A 233 4.66 0.17 7.44
N ILE A 234 3.64 -0.24 6.71
CA ILE A 234 3.66 -0.36 5.26
C ILE A 234 2.57 0.54 4.69
N THR A 235 2.83 1.16 3.55
CA THR A 235 1.78 1.73 2.69
C THR A 235 2.18 1.53 1.23
N GLU A 236 1.20 1.54 0.35
CA GLU A 236 1.42 1.47 -1.10
C GLU A 236 0.67 2.61 -1.79
N LEU A 237 1.37 3.32 -2.67
CA LEU A 237 0.83 4.45 -3.43
C LEU A 237 1.18 4.32 -4.91
N GLY A 238 0.32 4.86 -5.77
CA GLY A 238 0.63 5.04 -7.19
C GLY A 238 1.81 6.00 -7.38
N VAL A 239 2.68 5.72 -8.37
CA VAL A 239 3.76 6.65 -8.74
C VAL A 239 3.21 8.01 -9.17
N SER A 240 1.99 8.02 -9.71
CA SER A 240 1.27 9.22 -10.16
C SER A 240 0.38 9.84 -9.08
N ASP A 241 0.33 9.26 -7.87
CA ASP A 241 -0.45 9.82 -6.76
C ASP A 241 0.28 11.05 -6.19
N PRO A 242 -0.36 12.23 -6.13
CA PRO A 242 0.27 13.44 -5.59
C PRO A 242 0.77 13.28 -4.14
N LEU A 243 0.15 12.39 -3.35
CA LEU A 243 0.55 12.15 -1.97
C LEU A 243 1.92 11.48 -1.85
N ILE A 244 2.47 10.92 -2.93
CA ILE A 244 3.79 10.28 -2.91
C ILE A 244 4.90 11.25 -2.49
N GLU A 245 4.79 12.53 -2.86
CA GLU A 245 5.74 13.58 -2.49
C GLU A 245 5.64 13.97 -1.01
N HIS A 246 4.50 13.66 -0.38
CA HIS A 246 4.19 13.99 1.00
C HIS A 246 4.45 12.84 1.99
N VAL A 247 4.86 11.67 1.48
CA VAL A 247 5.30 10.56 2.34
C VAL A 247 6.55 10.98 3.12
N PRO A 248 6.59 10.84 4.46
CA PRO A 248 7.74 11.25 5.24
C PRO A 248 9.01 10.47 4.84
N HIS A 249 10.05 11.17 4.40
CA HIS A 249 11.30 10.55 4.02
C HIS A 249 12.20 10.37 5.25
N HIS A 250 12.35 9.13 5.71
CA HIS A 250 13.30 8.78 6.77
C HIS A 250 14.44 7.94 6.20
N SER A 251 15.64 8.06 6.77
CA SER A 251 16.81 7.27 6.34
C SER A 251 16.62 5.76 6.52
N SER A 252 15.72 5.35 7.41
CA SER A 252 15.33 3.96 7.65
C SER A 252 14.19 3.47 6.76
N MET A 253 13.52 4.36 6.02
CA MET A 253 12.41 3.98 5.17
C MET A 253 12.95 3.32 3.91
N SER A 254 12.43 2.14 3.60
CA SER A 254 12.73 1.48 2.32
C SER A 254 11.59 1.71 1.33
N ARG A 255 11.97 1.85 0.06
CA ARG A 255 11.07 2.07 -1.07
C ARG A 255 11.23 0.92 -2.06
N ILE A 256 10.10 0.33 -2.46
CA ILE A 256 10.05 -0.78 -3.41
C ILE A 256 9.18 -0.33 -4.57
N GLU A 257 9.76 -0.27 -5.76
CA GLU A 257 9.05 0.09 -6.98
C GLU A 257 8.41 -1.16 -7.56
N ASP A 258 7.09 -1.24 -7.45
CA ASP A 258 6.30 -2.37 -7.95
C ASP A 258 5.69 -2.03 -9.32
N GLN A 259 5.63 -3.04 -10.18
CA GLN A 259 5.10 -2.93 -11.54
C GLN A 259 3.94 -3.89 -11.68
N TRP A 260 2.76 -3.32 -11.86
CA TRP A 260 1.53 -4.06 -12.03
C TRP A 260 1.29 -4.30 -13.51
N TYR A 261 0.97 -5.54 -13.84
CA TYR A 261 0.66 -5.98 -15.18
C TYR A 261 -0.69 -6.68 -15.22
N LEU A 262 -1.38 -6.53 -16.34
CA LEU A 262 -2.69 -7.09 -16.61
C LEU A 262 -2.64 -7.95 -17.87
N LYS A 263 -3.37 -9.05 -17.84
CA LYS A 263 -3.67 -9.86 -19.01
C LYS A 263 -5.13 -10.27 -19.02
N LYS A 264 -5.79 -10.10 -20.17
CA LYS A 264 -7.07 -10.76 -20.44
C LYS A 264 -6.80 -12.23 -20.73
N VAL A 265 -7.34 -13.13 -19.92
CA VAL A 265 -7.14 -14.59 -20.08
C VAL A 265 -8.30 -15.23 -20.84
N ASN A 266 -9.46 -14.59 -20.87
CA ASN A 266 -10.66 -15.07 -21.54
C ASN A 266 -11.32 -13.92 -22.33
N GLY A 267 -11.21 -13.93 -23.67
CA GLY A 267 -11.71 -12.86 -24.54
C GLY A 267 -11.35 -13.03 -26.02
N SER A 268 -12.09 -12.37 -26.92
CA SER A 268 -11.82 -12.40 -28.36
C SER A 268 -10.77 -11.35 -28.73
N ILE A 269 -10.05 -11.55 -29.85
CA ILE A 269 -8.95 -10.66 -30.31
C ILE A 269 -9.42 -9.20 -30.49
N ASN A 270 -10.71 -8.97 -30.73
CA ASN A 270 -11.28 -7.63 -30.91
C ASN A 270 -11.43 -6.83 -29.61
N ASP A 271 -11.27 -7.47 -28.44
CA ASP A 271 -11.39 -6.80 -27.14
C ASP A 271 -10.03 -6.26 -26.63
N GLU A 272 -8.94 -6.47 -27.39
CA GLU A 272 -7.62 -5.96 -27.05
C GLU A 272 -7.52 -4.42 -27.12
N ASP A 273 -8.43 -3.77 -27.85
CA ASP A 273 -8.56 -2.31 -27.95
C ASP A 273 -9.14 -1.68 -26.67
N GLU A 274 -9.95 -2.42 -25.91
CA GLU A 274 -10.54 -1.97 -24.63
C GLU A 274 -9.46 -1.83 -23.54
N LEU A 275 -8.50 -2.77 -23.51
CA LEU A 275 -7.38 -2.74 -22.58
C LEU A 275 -6.39 -1.60 -22.90
N GLY A 276 -6.34 -1.15 -24.15
CA GLY A 276 -5.51 -0.03 -24.58
C GLY A 276 -6.05 1.35 -24.16
N MET A 277 -7.30 1.41 -23.66
CA MET A 277 -7.93 2.63 -23.16
C MET A 277 -7.70 2.85 -21.66
N VAL A 278 -7.24 1.83 -20.94
CA VAL A 278 -6.86 1.94 -19.53
C VAL A 278 -5.47 2.56 -19.48
N GLY A 279 -5.41 3.89 -19.34
CA GLY A 279 -4.15 4.61 -19.10
C GLY A 279 -3.48 4.20 -17.79
N GLU A 280 -2.30 4.74 -17.51
CA GLU A 280 -1.67 4.54 -16.19
C GLU A 280 -2.61 5.02 -15.09
N LEU A 281 -3.00 4.09 -14.22
CA LEU A 281 -3.94 4.36 -13.14
C LEU A 281 -3.28 5.32 -12.13
N GLY A 282 -3.83 6.52 -12.00
CA GLY A 282 -3.22 7.61 -11.24
C GLY A 282 -3.32 7.43 -9.72
N ASN A 283 -4.53 7.17 -9.23
CA ASN A 283 -4.85 7.06 -7.81
C ASN A 283 -5.39 5.66 -7.50
N VAL A 284 -4.48 4.68 -7.42
CA VAL A 284 -4.84 3.30 -7.07
C VAL A 284 -4.91 3.18 -5.56
N VAL A 285 -6.02 2.67 -5.04
CA VAL A 285 -6.09 2.22 -3.65
C VAL A 285 -5.97 0.71 -3.63
N VAL A 286 -4.96 0.22 -2.92
CA VAL A 286 -4.68 -1.21 -2.80
C VAL A 286 -5.53 -1.81 -1.69
N ASP A 287 -6.08 -2.99 -1.95
CA ASP A 287 -6.85 -3.74 -0.99
C ASP A 287 -5.93 -4.22 0.16
N PRO A 288 -6.19 -3.83 1.42
CA PRO A 288 -5.38 -4.26 2.55
C PRO A 288 -5.42 -5.77 2.81
N ARG A 289 -6.36 -6.52 2.21
CA ARG A 289 -6.47 -7.99 2.33
C ARG A 289 -5.46 -8.73 1.44
N ASP A 290 -4.92 -8.07 0.41
CA ASP A 290 -3.88 -8.63 -0.45
C ASP A 290 -2.52 -8.72 0.25
N PHE A 291 -2.40 -8.05 1.40
CA PHE A 291 -1.23 -8.07 2.26
C PHE A 291 -1.34 -9.15 3.32
#